data_AF-K4A098-F1
#
_entry.id   AF-K4A098-F1
#
_cell.length_a   1.000
_cell.length_b   1.000
_cell.length_c   1.000
_cell.angle_alpha   90.00
_cell.angle_beta   90.00
_cell.angle_gamma   90.00
#
_symmetry.space_group_name_H-M   'P 1'
#
loop_
_entity.id
_entity.type
_entity.pdbx_description
1 polymer ?
#
loop_
_entity_poly.entity_id
_entity_poly.type
_entity_poly.pdbx_seq_one_letter_code
_entity_poly.pdbx_strand_id
1 'polypeptide(L)'
;ETHYGEGFRIGYATGLVSGKEEGRKLGLNMGFQVGEELGFYQSCLDVWIAADHINHGAFSDRMKKNIEQMAALVSSYPIEDPENVQIQEIMGKIRLKFRIITASLGVKLEHGGQSKSLKQGFEDL
;
A
#
# COMPACT_ATOMS: atom_id res chain seq x y z
N GLU A 1 6.42 47.87 13.72
CA GLU A 1 7.39 46.90 13.15
C GLU A 1 7.70 45.71 14.09
N THR A 2 7.81 45.91 15.40
CA THR A 2 8.15 44.86 16.38
C THR A 2 7.15 43.69 16.46
N HIS A 3 5.84 43.96 16.40
CA HIS A 3 4.82 42.89 16.45
C HIS A 3 4.80 42.00 15.21
N TYR A 4 5.19 42.51 14.04
CA TYR A 4 5.24 41.75 12.80
C TYR A 4 6.40 40.74 12.81
N GLY A 5 7.59 41.20 13.23
CA GLY A 5 8.76 40.32 13.38
C GLY A 5 8.54 39.24 14.44
N GLU A 6 7.91 39.60 15.56
CA GLU A 6 7.61 38.63 16.62
C GLU A 6 6.54 37.61 16.20
N GLY A 7 5.47 38.05 15.54
CA GLY A 7 4.45 37.16 14.99
C GLY A 7 5.03 36.19 13.96
N PHE A 8 5.89 36.67 13.06
CA PHE A 8 6.60 35.82 12.10
C PHE A 8 7.48 34.77 12.80
N ARG A 9 8.27 35.18 13.81
CA ARG A 9 9.17 34.30 14.55
C ARG A 9 8.40 33.19 15.27
N ILE A 10 7.31 33.54 15.96
CA ILE A 10 6.44 32.59 16.65
C ILE A 10 5.78 31.64 15.63
N GLY A 11 5.22 32.19 14.55
CA GLY A 11 4.57 31.41 13.50
C GLY A 11 5.52 30.42 12.84
N TYR A 12 6.74 30.85 12.49
CA TYR A 12 7.77 30.00 11.90
C TYR A 12 8.19 28.87 12.86
N ALA A 13 8.48 29.20 14.12
CA ALA A 13 8.86 28.20 15.12
C ALA A 13 7.75 27.17 15.36
N THR A 14 6.49 27.64 15.43
CA THR A 14 5.32 26.79 15.64
C THR A 14 5.08 25.88 14.44
N GLY A 15 5.12 26.44 13.22
CA GLY A 15 4.93 25.71 11.97
C GLY A 15 6.02 24.65 11.75
N LEU A 16 7.25 24.91 12.17
CA LEU A 16 8.33 23.93 12.09
C LEU A 16 8.07 22.71 12.99
N VAL A 17 7.56 22.94 14.20
CA VAL A 17 7.24 21.87 15.15
C VAL A 17 6.01 21.10 14.68
N SER A 18 4.92 21.79 14.30
CA SER A 18 3.69 21.14 13.85
C SER A 18 3.90 20.35 12.56
N GLY A 19 4.58 20.93 11.57
CA GLY A 19 4.85 20.27 10.29
C GLY A 19 5.69 19.00 10.45
N LYS A 20 6.65 18.98 11.38
CA LYS A 20 7.41 17.76 11.69
C LYS A 20 6.53 16.65 12.26
N GLU A 21 5.64 16.99 13.18
CA GLU A 21 4.77 16.01 13.83
C GLU A 21 3.68 15.49 12.88
N GLU A 22 3.08 16.37 12.08
CA GLU A 22 2.12 16.02 11.04
C GLU A 22 2.77 15.11 9.99
N GLY A 23 3.95 15.47 9.48
CA GLY A 23 4.68 14.66 8.51
C GLY A 23 5.01 13.26 9.06
N ARG A 24 5.41 13.17 10.34
CA ARG A 24 5.67 11.88 11.00
C ARG A 24 4.41 11.02 11.10
N LYS A 25 3.29 11.60 11.54
CA LYS A 25 2.01 10.88 11.65
C LYS A 25 1.52 10.42 10.28
N LEU A 26 1.61 11.28 9.28
CA LEU A 26 1.21 10.99 7.91
C LEU A 26 2.05 9.83 7.35
N GLY A 27 3.37 9.91 7.44
CA GLY A 27 4.28 8.87 6.96
C GLY A 27 4.01 7.52 7.63
N LEU A 28 3.80 7.49 8.95
CA LEU A 28 3.48 6.27 9.68
C LEU A 28 2.15 5.65 9.21
N ASN A 29 1.12 6.47 9.06
CA ASN A 29 -0.20 6.00 8.63
C ASN A 29 -0.16 5.46 7.20
N MET A 30 0.42 6.22 6.27
CA MET A 30 0.57 5.80 4.87
C MET A 30 1.42 4.54 4.74
N GLY A 31 2.53 4.47 5.47
CA GLY A 31 3.40 3.30 5.50
C GLY A 31 2.68 2.05 6.01
N PHE A 32 1.90 2.18 7.08
CA PHE A 32 1.10 1.07 7.61
C PHE A 32 0.08 0.58 6.58
N GLN A 33 -0.68 1.48 5.94
CA GLN A 33 -1.66 1.11 4.92
C GLN A 33 -1.03 0.35 3.74
N VAL A 34 0.10 0.84 3.24
CA VAL A 34 0.84 0.19 2.15
C VAL A 34 1.36 -1.17 2.59
N GLY A 35 1.95 -1.26 3.79
CA GLY A 35 2.47 -2.51 4.34
C GLY A 35 1.38 -3.55 4.59
N GLU A 36 0.22 -3.13 5.09
CA GLU A 36 -0.95 -3.99 5.30
C GLU A 36 -1.44 -4.60 3.97
N GLU A 37 -1.57 -3.76 2.93
CA GLU A 37 -2.01 -4.20 1.61
C GLU A 37 -0.99 -5.16 0.96
N LEU A 38 0.30 -4.82 1.00
CA LEU A 38 1.36 -5.69 0.48
C LEU A 38 1.43 -7.02 1.24
N GLY A 39 1.33 -7.00 2.57
CA GLY A 39 1.33 -8.20 3.40
C GLY A 39 0.12 -9.09 3.11
N PHE A 40 -1.06 -8.51 2.91
CA PHE A 40 -2.24 -9.24 2.47
C PHE A 40 -2.00 -9.95 1.12
N TYR A 41 -1.45 -9.26 0.13
CA TYR A 41 -1.14 -9.86 -1.16
C TYR A 41 -0.07 -10.95 -1.09
N GLN A 42 0.99 -10.72 -0.31
CA GLN A 42 2.03 -11.73 -0.09
C GLN A 42 1.45 -12.99 0.55
N SER A 43 0.61 -12.85 1.57
CA SER A 43 0.00 -14.00 2.25
C SER A 43 -0.88 -14.85 1.30
N CYS A 44 -1.60 -14.21 0.38
CA CYS A 44 -2.38 -14.93 -0.63
C CYS A 44 -1.47 -15.68 -1.61
N LEU A 45 -0.38 -15.04 -2.06
CA LEU A 45 0.62 -15.67 -2.92
C LEU A 45 1.22 -16.90 -2.25
N ASP A 46 1.61 -16.81 -0.98
CA ASP A 46 2.20 -17.92 -0.23
C ASP A 46 1.25 -19.12 -0.17
N VAL A 47 -0.04 -18.88 0.09
CA VAL A 47 -1.07 -19.93 0.11
C VAL A 47 -1.26 -20.56 -1.27
N TRP A 48 -1.35 -19.77 -2.33
CA TRP A 48 -1.52 -20.30 -3.69
C TRP A 48 -0.28 -21.07 -4.15
N ILE A 49 0.93 -20.57 -3.89
CA ILE A 49 2.17 -21.26 -4.22
C ILE A 49 2.26 -22.59 -3.45
N ALA A 50 1.92 -22.60 -2.16
CA ALA A 50 1.88 -23.84 -1.38
C ALA A 50 0.85 -24.84 -1.93
N ALA A 51 -0.34 -24.38 -2.33
CA ALA A 51 -1.38 -25.23 -2.91
C ALA A 51 -0.91 -25.88 -4.22
N ASP A 52 -0.19 -25.15 -5.08
CA ASP A 52 0.38 -25.70 -6.33
C ASP A 52 1.49 -26.72 -6.09
N HIS A 53 2.30 -26.53 -5.03
CA HIS A 53 3.31 -27.50 -4.63
C HIS A 53 2.71 -28.79 -4.08
N ILE A 54 1.62 -28.70 -3.31
CA ILE A 54 0.94 -29.89 -2.75
C ILE A 54 0.19 -30.64 -3.84
N ASN A 55 -0.47 -29.92 -4.76
CA ASN A 55 -1.18 -30.49 -5.88
C ASN A 55 -0.77 -29.76 -7.16
N HIS A 56 0.15 -30.36 -7.92
CA HIS A 56 0.66 -29.79 -9.17
C HIS A 56 -0.43 -29.53 -10.24
N GLY A 57 -1.62 -30.11 -10.10
CA GLY A 57 -2.78 -29.86 -10.96
C GLY A 57 -3.81 -28.89 -10.36
N ALA A 58 -3.51 -28.22 -9.24
CA ALA A 58 -4.44 -27.30 -8.57
C ALA A 58 -4.81 -26.10 -9.46
N PHE A 59 -3.87 -25.64 -10.29
CA PHE A 59 -4.03 -24.48 -11.14
C PHE A 59 -3.63 -24.73 -12.59
N SER A 60 -4.31 -24.07 -13.52
CA SER A 60 -3.91 -24.04 -14.93
C SER A 60 -2.59 -23.29 -15.13
N ASP A 61 -1.86 -23.57 -16.22
CA ASP A 61 -0.62 -22.86 -16.57
C ASP A 61 -0.79 -21.35 -16.64
N ARG A 62 -1.94 -20.89 -17.16
CA ARG A 62 -2.30 -19.47 -17.21
C ARG A 62 -2.36 -18.86 -15.82
N MET A 63 -2.92 -19.61 -14.87
CA MET A 63 -3.07 -19.16 -13.49
C MET A 63 -1.71 -19.13 -12.78
N LYS A 64 -0.89 -20.16 -12.93
CA LYS A 64 0.49 -20.20 -12.40
C LYS A 64 1.30 -19.01 -12.88
N LYS A 65 1.24 -18.72 -14.19
CA LYS A 65 1.90 -17.55 -14.79
C LYS A 65 1.40 -16.22 -14.21
N ASN A 66 0.11 -16.09 -13.91
CA ASN A 66 -0.41 -14.88 -13.27
C ASN A 66 0.10 -14.73 -11.83
N ILE A 67 0.16 -15.83 -11.07
CA ILE A 67 0.73 -15.87 -9.70
C ILE A 67 2.20 -15.46 -9.72
N GLU A 68 3.00 -16.04 -10.62
CA GLU A 68 4.42 -15.68 -10.78
C GLU A 68 4.62 -14.20 -11.12
N GLN A 69 3.83 -13.66 -12.07
CA GLN A 69 3.87 -12.25 -12.42
C GLN A 69 3.50 -11.34 -11.25
N MET A 70 2.49 -11.73 -10.45
CA MET A 70 2.10 -10.98 -9.28
C MET A 70 3.18 -11.03 -8.19
N ALA A 71 3.78 -12.19 -7.95
CA ALA A 71 4.89 -12.34 -7.00
C ALA A 71 6.10 -11.48 -7.39
N ALA A 72 6.44 -11.41 -8.68
CA ALA A 72 7.48 -10.53 -9.18
C ALA A 72 7.16 -9.05 -8.93
N LEU A 73 5.91 -8.62 -9.15
CA LEU A 73 5.48 -7.25 -8.88
C LEU A 73 5.56 -6.90 -7.40
N VAL A 74 5.07 -7.76 -6.51
CA VAL A 74 5.13 -7.57 -5.05
C VAL A 74 6.59 -7.50 -4.58
N SER A 75 7.45 -8.39 -5.08
CA SER A 75 8.89 -8.41 -4.73
C SER A 75 9.65 -7.19 -5.24
N SER A 76 9.22 -6.61 -6.36
CA SER A 76 9.83 -5.41 -6.94
C SER A 76 9.34 -4.09 -6.32
N TYR A 77 8.39 -4.14 -5.37
CA TYR A 77 7.82 -2.93 -4.80
C TYR A 77 8.88 -2.19 -3.95
N PRO A 78 9.17 -0.90 -4.24
CA PRO A 78 10.27 -0.18 -3.61
C PRO A 78 9.90 0.35 -2.22
N ILE A 79 9.84 -0.53 -1.21
CA ILE A 79 9.47 -0.16 0.17
C ILE A 79 10.46 0.85 0.78
N GLU A 80 11.74 0.77 0.40
CA GLU A 80 12.80 1.64 0.92
C GLU A 80 12.87 3.02 0.26
N ASP A 81 12.15 3.22 -0.85
CA ASP A 81 12.11 4.46 -1.62
C ASP A 81 10.66 4.95 -1.76
N PRO A 82 10.04 5.46 -0.68
CA PRO A 82 8.62 5.85 -0.68
C PRO A 82 8.30 7.04 -1.60
N GLU A 83 9.31 7.78 -2.07
CA GLU A 83 9.17 8.89 -3.03
C GLU A 83 9.29 8.43 -4.49
N ASN A 84 9.48 7.12 -4.72
CA ASN A 84 9.58 6.58 -6.05
C ASN A 84 8.31 6.86 -6.87
N VAL A 85 8.48 7.57 -7.98
CA VAL A 85 7.38 7.97 -8.87
C VAL A 85 6.59 6.78 -9.44
N GLN A 86 7.17 5.58 -9.44
CA GLN A 86 6.54 4.36 -9.97
C GLN A 86 5.68 3.62 -8.93
N ILE A 87 5.74 3.97 -7.64
CA ILE A 87 5.04 3.25 -6.56
C ILE A 87 3.55 3.06 -6.85
N GLN A 88 2.88 4.13 -7.27
CA GLN A 88 1.45 4.10 -7.53
C GLN A 88 1.11 3.19 -8.73
N GLU A 89 1.96 3.21 -9.76
CA GLU A 89 1.82 2.35 -10.92
C GLU A 89 2.03 0.87 -10.57
N ILE A 90 3.08 0.55 -9.81
CA ILE A 90 3.37 -0.82 -9.37
C ILE A 90 2.22 -1.33 -8.48
N MET A 91 1.74 -0.54 -7.52
CA MET A 91 0.60 -0.93 -6.69
C MET A 91 -0.66 -1.17 -7.53
N GLY A 92 -0.92 -0.32 -8.51
CA GLY A 92 -2.01 -0.50 -9.47
C GLY A 92 -1.91 -1.83 -10.24
N LYS A 93 -0.71 -2.21 -10.67
CA LYS A 93 -0.44 -3.49 -11.34
C LYS A 93 -0.66 -4.68 -10.39
N ILE A 94 -0.22 -4.61 -9.14
CA ILE A 94 -0.44 -5.65 -8.11
C ILE A 94 -1.95 -5.84 -7.90
N ARG A 95 -2.69 -4.76 -7.60
CA ARG A 95 -4.16 -4.79 -7.43
C ARG A 95 -4.88 -5.38 -8.64
N LEU A 96 -4.46 -5.01 -9.85
CA LEU A 96 -5.04 -5.54 -11.09
C LEU A 96 -4.79 -7.05 -11.23
N LYS A 97 -3.56 -7.51 -10.99
CA LYS A 97 -3.24 -8.94 -11.05
C LYS A 97 -3.98 -9.75 -10.01
N PHE A 98 -4.08 -9.24 -8.79
CA PHE A 98 -4.87 -9.87 -7.74
C PHE A 98 -6.33 -10.09 -8.19
N ARG A 99 -6.99 -9.07 -8.76
CA ARG A 99 -8.37 -9.20 -9.28
C ARG A 99 -8.49 -10.25 -10.38
N ILE A 100 -7.51 -10.34 -11.28
CA ILE A 100 -7.50 -11.34 -12.35
C ILE A 100 -7.42 -12.76 -11.76
N ILE A 101 -6.55 -12.95 -10.77
CA ILE A 101 -6.32 -14.22 -10.09
C ILE A 101 -7.56 -14.64 -9.30
N THR A 102 -8.14 -13.75 -8.49
CA THR A 102 -9.34 -14.07 -7.68
C THR A 102 -10.56 -14.36 -8.54
N ALA A 103 -10.74 -13.62 -9.64
CA ALA A 103 -11.78 -13.91 -10.63
C ALA A 103 -11.57 -15.29 -11.28
N SER A 104 -10.32 -15.67 -11.59
CA SER A 104 -10.00 -16.99 -12.16
C SER A 104 -10.26 -18.14 -11.20
N LEU A 105 -10.14 -17.89 -9.89
CA LEU A 105 -10.45 -18.86 -8.82
C LEU A 105 -11.94 -18.91 -8.45
N GLY A 106 -12.75 -17.95 -8.94
CA GLY A 106 -14.14 -17.82 -8.52
C GLY A 106 -14.30 -17.46 -7.03
N VAL A 107 -13.27 -16.92 -6.38
CA VAL A 107 -13.29 -16.53 -4.97
C VAL A 107 -13.43 -15.02 -4.83
N LYS A 108 -14.20 -14.59 -3.83
CA LYS A 108 -14.29 -13.19 -3.45
C LYS A 108 -13.35 -12.94 -2.27
N LEU A 109 -12.09 -12.65 -2.60
CA LEU A 109 -11.11 -12.15 -1.63
C LEU A 109 -11.03 -10.64 -1.77
N GLU A 110 -11.23 -9.93 -0.67
CA GLU A 110 -11.10 -8.48 -0.61
C GLU A 110 -10.05 -8.15 0.44
N HIS A 111 -9.08 -7.30 0.08
CA HIS A 111 -8.27 -6.65 1.09
C HIS A 111 -9.21 -5.73 1.87
N GLY A 112 -9.51 -6.11 3.12
CA GLY A 112 -10.37 -5.38 4.04
C GLY A 112 -9.69 -4.11 4.56
N GLY A 113 -9.10 -3.31 3.69
CA GLY A 113 -8.49 -2.05 4.09
C GLY A 113 -9.56 -1.13 4.67
N GLN A 114 -9.21 -0.38 5.71
CA GLN A 114 -10.05 0.64 6.36
C GLN A 114 -10.39 1.86 5.46
N SER A 115 -10.58 1.62 4.16
CA SER A 115 -10.92 2.59 3.12
C SER A 115 -12.15 3.45 3.45
N LYS A 116 -13.05 2.98 4.33
CA LYS A 116 -14.21 3.75 4.77
C LYS A 116 -13.94 4.71 5.95
N SER A 117 -12.94 4.47 6.79
CA SER A 117 -12.75 5.28 8.01
C SER A 117 -11.87 6.52 7.81
N LEU A 118 -11.03 6.54 6.78
CA LEU A 118 -9.96 7.54 6.62
C LEU A 118 -10.22 8.64 5.60
N LYS A 119 -11.18 8.47 4.67
CA LYS A 119 -11.67 9.61 3.87
C LYS A 119 -12.26 10.69 4.78
N GLN A 120 -12.93 10.28 5.85
CA GLN A 120 -13.51 11.17 6.86
C GLN A 120 -12.42 11.98 7.58
N GLY A 121 -11.33 11.34 8.04
CA GLY A 121 -10.27 12.03 8.80
C GLY A 121 -9.41 13.01 8.00
N PHE A 122 -9.39 12.93 6.67
CA PHE A 122 -8.70 13.88 5.80
C PHE A 122 -9.62 15.02 5.32
N GLU A 123 -10.94 14.82 5.27
CA GLU A 123 -11.91 15.89 5.03
C GLU A 123 -12.11 16.77 6.29
N ASP A 124 -11.72 16.25 7.46
CA ASP A 124 -11.83 16.92 8.77
C ASP A 124 -10.55 17.65 9.23
N LEU A 125 -9.51 17.74 8.39
CA LEU A 125 -8.25 18.50 8.60
C LEU A 125 -8.19 19.72 7.68
#